data_AF-A0A7S1RFI8-F1
#
_entry.id   AF-A0A7S1RFI8-F1
#
_cell.length_a   1.000
_cell.length_b   1.000
_cell.length_c   1.000
_cell.angle_alpha   90.00
_cell.angle_beta   90.00
_cell.angle_gamma   90.00
#
_symmetry.space_group_name_H-M   'P 1'
#
loop_
_entity.id
_entity.type
_entity.pdbx_description
1 polymer ?
#
loop_
_entity_poly.entity_id
_entity_poly.type
_entity_poly.pdbx_seq_one_letter_code
_entity_poly.pdbx_strand_id
1 'polypeptide(L)'
;NAYFWRDEVGRLDCGVIDWGGFGVSNLGHKIYWLLNCADFEHVAENLDVYLDAFIASYHEYGGPLVDKKIVRLHVFLTCIANLSQMIGAIPNGFSMCAAKEWETIKDRSDPRISENINGKSTLRSTLRQVDNGLRFLEELQADEVLEAWIQDTWIGEFKQERKPEAAIFGA
;
A
#
# COMPACT_ATOMS: atom_id res chain seq x y z
N ASN A 1 -0.69 -13.81 0.36
CA ASN A 1 -1.31 -14.22 -0.93
C ASN A 1 -0.34 -15.01 -1.80
N ALA A 2 0.55 -15.79 -1.18
CA ALA A 2 1.44 -16.70 -1.86
C ALA A 2 1.73 -17.88 -0.91
N TYR A 3 2.06 -19.02 -1.49
CA TYR A 3 2.62 -20.17 -0.78
C TYR A 3 3.93 -20.54 -1.45
N PHE A 4 4.85 -21.09 -0.66
CA PHE A 4 6.21 -21.38 -1.09
C PHE A 4 6.50 -22.85 -0.84
N TRP A 5 7.19 -23.49 -1.77
CA TRP A 5 7.69 -24.86 -1.61
C TRP A 5 9.10 -24.96 -2.17
N ARG A 6 9.75 -26.09 -1.91
CA ARG A 6 10.98 -26.45 -2.61
C ARG A 6 10.70 -27.61 -3.55
N ASP A 7 11.27 -27.55 -4.75
CA ASP A 7 11.20 -28.65 -5.70
C ASP A 7 12.09 -29.84 -5.27
N GLU A 8 12.10 -30.91 -6.07
CA GLU A 8 12.89 -32.13 -5.81
C GLU A 8 14.41 -31.87 -5.72
N VAL A 9 14.90 -30.75 -6.27
CA VAL A 9 16.31 -30.35 -6.25
C VAL A 9 16.59 -29.21 -5.25
N GLY A 10 15.61 -28.85 -4.42
CA GLY A 10 15.74 -27.88 -3.33
C GLY A 10 15.59 -26.40 -3.73
N ARG A 11 15.22 -26.09 -4.98
CA ARG A 11 14.98 -24.71 -5.43
C ARG A 11 13.69 -24.17 -4.83
N LEU A 12 13.72 -22.92 -4.37
CA LEU A 12 12.53 -22.24 -3.84
C LEU A 12 11.62 -21.84 -5.01
N ASP A 13 10.37 -22.23 -4.91
CA ASP A 13 9.31 -21.90 -5.88
C ASP A 13 8.11 -21.28 -5.13
N CYS A 14 7.23 -20.60 -5.86
CA CYS A 14 6.06 -19.94 -5.29
C CYS A 14 4.82 -20.06 -6.16
N GLY A 15 3.67 -20.01 -5.49
CA GLY A 15 2.36 -20.05 -6.12
C GLY A 15 1.47 -19.00 -5.50
N VAL A 16 0.48 -18.54 -6.26
CA VAL A 16 -0.46 -17.51 -5.83
C VAL A 16 -1.69 -18.16 -5.22
N ILE A 17 -2.10 -17.64 -4.06
CA ILE A 17 -3.36 -17.95 -3.40
C ILE A 17 -4.06 -16.63 -3.07
N ASP A 18 -5.36 -16.71 -2.76
CA ASP A 18 -6.20 -15.53 -2.51
C ASP A 18 -6.34 -14.63 -3.76
N TRP A 19 -7.32 -14.98 -4.59
CA TRP A 19 -7.66 -14.29 -5.83
C TRP A 19 -8.67 -13.15 -5.60
N GLY A 20 -8.91 -12.72 -4.36
CA GLY A 20 -9.88 -11.65 -4.07
C GLY A 20 -9.58 -10.33 -4.77
N GLY A 21 -8.30 -10.07 -5.09
CA GLY A 21 -7.84 -8.92 -5.88
C GLY A 21 -7.56 -9.23 -7.36
N PHE A 22 -7.99 -10.38 -7.88
CA PHE A 22 -7.74 -10.75 -9.28
C PHE A 22 -8.64 -9.94 -10.21
N GLY A 23 -8.00 -9.18 -11.11
CA GLY A 23 -8.69 -8.34 -12.06
C GLY A 23 -7.74 -7.38 -12.78
N VAL A 24 -8.34 -6.62 -13.69
CA VAL A 24 -7.69 -5.55 -14.44
C VAL A 24 -7.41 -4.38 -13.48
N SER A 25 -6.14 -4.05 -13.31
CA SER A 25 -5.68 -2.90 -12.54
C SER A 25 -4.26 -2.54 -13.00
N ASN A 26 -3.82 -1.32 -12.66
CA ASN A 26 -2.45 -0.89 -12.97
C ASN A 26 -1.43 -1.69 -12.14
N LEU A 27 -0.19 -1.80 -12.64
CA LEU A 27 0.85 -2.62 -12.00
C LEU A 27 1.32 -2.02 -10.66
N GLY A 28 1.40 -0.69 -10.56
CA GLY A 28 1.80 -0.02 -9.32
C GLY A 28 0.85 -0.30 -8.16
N HIS A 29 -0.46 -0.45 -8.43
CA HIS A 29 -1.46 -0.86 -7.46
C HIS A 29 -1.15 -2.24 -6.91
N LYS A 30 -0.87 -3.22 -7.79
CA LYS A 30 -0.52 -4.58 -7.38
C LYS A 30 0.77 -4.62 -6.55
N ILE A 31 1.77 -3.83 -6.93
CA ILE A 31 3.04 -3.72 -6.21
C ILE A 31 2.83 -3.09 -4.84
N TYR A 32 2.04 -2.01 -4.73
CA TYR A 32 1.74 -1.42 -3.43
C TYR A 32 1.07 -2.43 -2.49
N TRP A 33 0.11 -3.22 -2.97
CA TRP A 33 -0.53 -4.27 -2.17
C TRP A 33 0.41 -5.39 -1.73
N LEU A 34 1.52 -5.61 -2.43
CA LEU A 34 2.58 -6.52 -1.97
C LEU A 34 3.37 -5.91 -0.80
N LEU A 35 3.53 -4.59 -0.78
CA LEU A 35 4.42 -3.86 0.13
C LEU A 35 3.70 -3.18 1.30
N ASN A 36 2.38 -3.01 1.25
CA ASN A 36 1.63 -2.16 2.18
C ASN A 36 1.76 -2.56 3.66
N CYS A 37 2.09 -3.82 3.95
CA CYS A 37 2.31 -4.33 5.30
C CYS A 37 3.79 -4.62 5.62
N ALA A 38 4.70 -4.39 4.67
CA ALA A 38 6.13 -4.54 4.90
C ALA A 38 6.67 -3.45 5.83
N ASP A 39 7.84 -3.68 6.43
CA ASP A 39 8.51 -2.66 7.22
C ASP A 39 8.96 -1.52 6.32
N PHE A 40 8.63 -0.28 6.72
CA PHE A 40 8.81 0.88 5.86
C PHE A 40 10.27 1.11 5.48
N GLU A 41 11.21 0.94 6.41
CA GLU A 41 12.65 1.11 6.15
C GLU A 41 13.08 0.23 4.97
N HIS A 42 12.62 -1.02 4.95
CA HIS A 42 12.91 -1.94 3.86
C HIS A 42 12.30 -1.47 2.54
N VAL A 43 11.05 -0.98 2.58
CA VAL A 43 10.38 -0.42 1.39
C VAL A 43 11.11 0.82 0.89
N ALA A 44 11.40 1.79 1.74
CA ALA A 44 12.05 3.04 1.37
C ALA A 44 13.44 2.81 0.74
N GLU A 45 14.23 1.92 1.33
CA GLU A 45 15.57 1.58 0.84
C GLU A 45 15.56 0.78 -0.47
N ASN A 46 14.55 -0.07 -0.69
CA ASN A 46 14.57 -1.08 -1.76
C ASN A 46 13.50 -0.90 -2.83
N LEU A 47 12.63 0.12 -2.74
CA LEU A 47 11.51 0.28 -3.67
C LEU A 47 11.98 0.27 -5.13
N ASP A 48 13.03 1.02 -5.45
CA ASP A 48 13.54 1.07 -6.82
C ASP A 48 14.11 -0.26 -7.30
N VAL A 49 14.73 -1.04 -6.42
CA VAL A 49 15.24 -2.39 -6.71
C VAL A 49 14.08 -3.35 -6.98
N TYR A 50 13.00 -3.28 -6.19
CA TYR A 50 11.80 -4.09 -6.42
C TYR A 50 11.13 -3.74 -7.74
N LEU A 51 11.05 -2.45 -8.08
CA LEU A 51 10.50 -2.02 -9.36
C LEU A 51 11.34 -2.55 -10.52
N ASP A 52 12.66 -2.49 -10.45
CA ASP A 52 13.54 -3.04 -11.50
C ASP A 52 13.37 -4.55 -11.64
N ALA A 53 13.38 -5.28 -10.52
CA ALA A 53 13.20 -6.72 -10.50
C ALA A 53 11.84 -7.13 -11.08
N PHE A 54 10.77 -6.41 -10.70
CA PHE A 54 9.43 -6.66 -11.21
C PHE A 54 9.34 -6.40 -12.72
N ILE A 55 9.85 -5.26 -13.20
CA ILE A 55 9.77 -4.88 -14.62
C ILE A 55 10.59 -5.85 -15.48
N ALA A 56 11.79 -6.20 -15.04
CA ALA A 56 12.64 -7.18 -15.73
C ALA A 56 11.93 -8.54 -15.83
N SER A 57 11.41 -9.05 -14.71
CA SER A 57 10.69 -10.33 -14.68
C SER A 57 9.42 -10.27 -15.53
N TYR A 58 8.64 -9.19 -15.40
CA TYR A 58 7.41 -9.03 -16.17
C TYR A 58 7.69 -9.09 -17.69
N HIS A 59 8.75 -8.43 -18.15
CA HIS A 59 9.18 -8.48 -19.54
C HIS A 59 9.70 -9.87 -19.96
N GLU A 60 10.55 -10.50 -19.13
CA GLU A 60 11.10 -11.84 -19.38
C GLU A 60 9.99 -12.89 -19.58
N TYR A 61 8.93 -12.82 -18.79
CA TYR A 61 7.82 -13.77 -18.84
C TYR A 61 6.65 -13.31 -19.75
N GLY A 62 6.90 -12.40 -20.69
CA GLY A 62 6.00 -12.08 -21.81
C GLY A 62 5.12 -10.84 -21.64
N GLY A 63 5.30 -10.07 -20.57
CA GLY A 63 4.73 -8.73 -20.44
C GLY A 63 5.46 -7.70 -21.31
N PRO A 64 4.83 -6.55 -21.63
CA PRO A 64 5.52 -5.45 -22.27
C PRO A 64 6.56 -4.82 -21.34
N LEU A 65 7.59 -4.21 -21.93
CA LEU A 65 8.49 -3.33 -21.19
C LEU A 65 7.70 -2.07 -20.78
N VAL A 66 7.66 -1.80 -19.48
CA VAL A 66 6.91 -0.67 -18.92
C VAL A 66 7.84 0.41 -18.37
N ASP A 67 7.39 1.66 -18.38
CA ASP A 67 8.15 2.77 -17.82
C ASP A 67 8.14 2.71 -16.28
N LYS A 68 9.32 2.55 -15.68
CA LYS A 68 9.52 2.55 -14.23
C LYS A 68 8.93 3.77 -13.55
N LYS A 69 9.04 4.96 -14.15
CA LYS A 69 8.53 6.20 -13.55
C LYS A 69 7.02 6.16 -13.42
N ILE A 70 6.32 5.65 -14.44
CA ILE A 70 4.86 5.47 -14.42
C ILE A 70 4.44 4.41 -13.41
N VAL A 71 5.18 3.29 -13.33
CA VAL A 71 4.89 2.26 -12.31
C VAL A 71 5.07 2.82 -10.90
N ARG A 72 6.17 3.55 -10.65
CA ARG A 72 6.46 4.20 -9.36
C ARG A 72 5.37 5.21 -9.00
N LEU A 73 5.00 6.08 -9.93
CA LEU A 73 3.89 7.03 -9.77
C LEU A 73 2.62 6.30 -9.29
N HIS A 74 2.24 5.21 -9.95
CA HIS A 74 1.05 4.44 -9.56
C HIS A 74 1.16 3.78 -8.18
N VAL A 75 2.35 3.37 -7.74
CA VAL A 75 2.58 2.90 -6.34
C VAL A 75 2.24 4.02 -5.36
N PHE A 76 2.74 5.22 -5.62
CA PHE A 76 2.55 6.40 -4.76
C PHE A 76 1.08 6.84 -4.71
N LEU A 77 0.42 6.95 -5.86
CA LEU A 77 -1.00 7.29 -5.93
C LEU A 77 -1.87 6.24 -5.22
N THR A 78 -1.53 4.95 -5.37
CA THR A 78 -2.22 3.88 -4.64
C THR A 78 -2.01 3.99 -3.14
N CYS A 79 -0.79 4.31 -2.69
CA CYS A 79 -0.47 4.51 -1.29
C CYS A 79 -1.33 5.60 -0.65
N ILE A 80 -1.44 6.77 -1.28
CA ILE A 80 -2.23 7.89 -0.77
C ILE A 80 -3.72 7.55 -0.74
N ALA A 81 -4.23 6.93 -1.80
CA ALA A 81 -5.62 6.47 -1.84
C ALA A 81 -5.91 5.46 -0.72
N ASN A 82 -5.00 4.52 -0.48
CA ASN A 82 -5.13 3.53 0.60
C ASN A 82 -5.05 4.19 1.98
N LEU A 83 -4.15 5.15 2.20
CA LEU A 83 -4.03 5.86 3.47
C LEU A 83 -5.36 6.47 3.89
N SER A 84 -6.06 7.14 2.98
CA SER A 84 -7.39 7.70 3.25
C SER A 84 -8.40 6.63 3.70
N GLN A 85 -8.42 5.47 3.04
CA GLN A 85 -9.28 4.35 3.42
C GLN A 85 -8.89 3.75 4.78
N MET A 86 -7.59 3.61 5.05
CA MET A 86 -7.11 3.01 6.29
C MET A 86 -7.34 3.90 7.51
N ILE A 87 -7.22 5.23 7.37
CA ILE A 87 -7.63 6.18 8.42
C ILE A 87 -9.11 5.97 8.76
N GLY A 88 -9.97 5.89 7.74
CA GLY A 88 -11.40 5.61 7.93
C GLY A 88 -11.69 4.23 8.53
N ALA A 89 -10.78 3.27 8.40
CA ALA A 89 -10.91 1.93 8.94
C ALA A 89 -10.48 1.78 10.41
N ILE A 90 -9.76 2.76 10.99
CA ILE A 90 -9.29 2.72 12.39
C ILE A 90 -10.43 2.42 13.39
N PRO A 91 -11.61 3.07 13.31
CA PRO A 91 -12.69 2.84 14.27
C PRO A 91 -13.18 1.39 14.32
N ASN A 92 -13.01 0.60 13.25
CA ASN A 92 -13.39 -0.81 13.22
C ASN A 92 -12.60 -1.65 14.25
N GLY A 93 -11.40 -1.19 14.63
CA GLY A 93 -10.53 -1.84 15.61
C GLY A 93 -10.84 -1.48 17.07
N PHE A 94 -11.68 -0.48 17.36
CA PHE A 94 -11.94 -0.03 18.74
C PHE A 94 -12.64 -1.07 19.60
N SER A 95 -13.34 -2.02 18.97
CA SER A 95 -13.99 -3.15 19.67
C SER A 95 -13.02 -4.25 20.11
N MET A 96 -11.74 -4.20 19.69
CA MET A 96 -10.75 -5.24 19.97
C MET A 96 -10.20 -5.19 21.41
N CYS A 97 -10.35 -4.07 22.11
CA CYS A 97 -9.80 -3.87 23.44
C CYS A 97 -10.77 -3.03 24.27
N ALA A 98 -10.85 -3.27 25.58
CA ALA A 98 -11.75 -2.48 26.42
C ALA A 98 -11.28 -1.02 26.48
N ALA A 99 -12.23 -0.08 26.59
CA ALA A 99 -11.95 1.36 26.56
C ALA A 99 -10.83 1.78 27.54
N LYS A 100 -10.87 1.24 28.77
CA LYS A 100 -9.91 1.52 29.85
C LYS A 100 -8.50 0.95 29.62
N GLU A 101 -8.34 0.03 28.66
CA GLU A 101 -7.08 -0.67 28.42
C GLU A 101 -6.25 0.01 27.32
N TRP A 102 -6.87 0.85 26.48
CA TRP A 102 -6.19 1.54 25.38
C TRP A 102 -4.98 2.36 25.83
N GLU A 103 -5.09 3.07 26.95
CA GLU A 103 -3.98 3.89 27.49
C GLU A 103 -2.75 3.06 27.88
N THR A 104 -2.92 1.76 28.09
CA THR A 104 -1.83 0.85 28.46
C THR A 104 -1.12 0.22 27.26
N ILE A 105 -1.70 0.32 26.07
CA ILE A 105 -1.10 -0.21 24.83
C ILE A 105 0.03 0.73 24.39
N LYS A 106 1.23 0.17 24.19
CA LYS A 106 2.42 0.94 23.82
C LYS A 106 2.68 0.97 22.32
N ASP A 107 2.41 -0.13 21.64
CA ASP A 107 2.64 -0.25 20.21
C ASP A 107 1.70 -1.29 19.57
N ARG A 108 1.72 -1.33 18.24
CA ARG A 108 0.86 -2.18 17.40
C ARG A 108 1.04 -3.69 17.61
N SER A 109 2.10 -4.11 18.31
CA SER A 109 2.42 -5.52 18.56
C SER A 109 1.69 -6.07 19.79
N ASP A 110 1.07 -5.21 20.60
CA ASP A 110 0.34 -5.62 21.80
C ASP A 110 -0.70 -6.72 21.48
N PRO A 111 -0.68 -7.88 22.19
CA PRO A 111 -1.54 -9.03 21.90
C PRO A 111 -3.03 -8.69 21.78
N ARG A 112 -3.51 -7.70 22.55
CA ARG A 112 -4.93 -7.29 22.55
C ARG A 112 -5.41 -6.75 21.21
N ILE A 113 -4.50 -6.22 20.40
CA ILE A 113 -4.81 -5.64 19.07
C ILE A 113 -4.11 -6.39 17.93
N SER A 114 -3.10 -7.21 18.22
CA SER A 114 -2.32 -7.97 17.25
C SER A 114 -2.79 -9.42 17.07
N GLU A 115 -3.41 -10.02 18.09
CA GLU A 115 -3.82 -11.44 18.11
C GLU A 115 -5.34 -11.64 18.27
N ASN A 116 -6.09 -10.59 18.59
CA ASN A 116 -7.54 -10.71 18.78
C ASN A 116 -8.26 -10.87 17.43
N ILE A 117 -8.51 -12.11 17.00
CA ILE A 117 -9.09 -12.40 15.67
C ILE A 117 -10.39 -13.19 15.83
N ASN A 118 -11.52 -12.47 16.00
CA ASN A 118 -12.88 -12.96 15.69
C ASN A 118 -13.12 -12.98 14.16
N GLY A 119 -12.19 -13.55 13.38
CA GLY A 119 -12.28 -13.69 11.93
C GLY A 119 -12.16 -12.40 11.10
N LYS A 120 -11.55 -11.32 11.63
CA LYS A 120 -11.39 -10.02 10.93
C LYS A 120 -9.94 -9.52 10.91
N SER A 121 -9.64 -8.62 9.96
CA SER A 121 -8.37 -7.88 9.90
C SER A 121 -8.07 -7.18 11.23
N THR A 122 -6.86 -7.38 11.76
CA THR A 122 -6.43 -6.81 13.04
C THR A 122 -6.15 -5.31 12.93
N LEU A 123 -6.40 -4.55 14.01
CA LEU A 123 -5.99 -3.16 14.13
C LEU A 123 -4.49 -2.99 13.87
N ARG A 124 -3.65 -3.98 14.24
CA ARG A 124 -2.22 -3.99 13.90
C ARG A 124 -1.94 -3.76 12.41
N SER A 125 -2.65 -4.47 11.52
CA SER A 125 -2.44 -4.35 10.07
C SER A 125 -2.92 -3.00 9.53
N THR A 126 -4.03 -2.47 10.08
CA THR A 126 -4.50 -1.12 9.75
C THR A 126 -3.46 -0.08 10.17
N LEU A 127 -2.98 -0.15 11.41
CA LEU A 127 -1.96 0.77 11.93
C LEU A 127 -0.66 0.70 11.12
N ARG A 128 -0.21 -0.49 10.71
CA ARG A 128 0.98 -0.62 9.85
C ARG A 128 0.79 0.05 8.49
N GLN A 129 -0.38 -0.09 7.87
CA GLN A 129 -0.65 0.56 6.59
C GLN A 129 -0.79 2.08 6.72
N VAL A 130 -1.37 2.57 7.82
CA VAL A 130 -1.43 4.01 8.11
C VAL A 130 -0.03 4.57 8.33
N ASP A 131 0.78 3.90 9.15
CA ASP A 131 2.20 4.24 9.40
C ASP A 131 2.99 4.30 8.10
N ASN A 132 2.93 3.26 7.27
CA ASN A 132 3.56 3.26 5.96
C ASN A 132 3.06 4.41 5.07
N GLY A 133 1.74 4.64 5.03
CA GLY A 133 1.16 5.72 4.23
C GLY A 133 1.60 7.12 4.66
N LEU A 134 1.66 7.38 5.96
CA LEU A 134 2.16 8.65 6.51
C LEU A 134 3.64 8.84 6.18
N ARG A 135 4.45 7.80 6.34
CA ARG A 135 5.89 7.87 6.03
C ARG A 135 6.18 7.98 4.54
N PHE A 136 5.29 7.48 3.67
CA PHE A 136 5.36 7.79 2.24
C PHE A 136 5.16 9.29 1.97
N LEU A 137 4.27 9.96 2.71
CA LEU A 137 4.12 11.42 2.61
C LEU A 137 5.35 12.13 3.17
N GLU A 138 5.75 11.81 4.40
CA GLU A 138 6.77 12.57 5.13
C GLU A 138 8.21 12.31 4.66
N GLU A 139 8.54 11.06 4.29
CA GLU A 139 9.92 10.66 3.97
C GLU A 139 10.14 10.42 2.47
N LEU A 140 9.08 10.12 1.71
CA LEU A 140 9.16 9.90 0.26
C LEU A 140 8.47 10.99 -0.58
N GLN A 141 7.94 12.04 0.06
CA GLN A 141 7.30 13.20 -0.60
C GLN A 141 6.15 12.80 -1.53
N ALA A 142 5.33 11.84 -1.10
CA ALA A 142 4.26 11.33 -1.96
C ALA A 142 3.19 12.38 -2.30
N ASP A 143 3.00 13.38 -1.45
CA ASP A 143 2.17 14.56 -1.71
C ASP A 143 2.67 15.37 -2.91
N GLU A 144 3.98 15.58 -3.05
CA GLU A 144 4.57 16.25 -4.22
C GLU A 144 4.33 15.45 -5.50
N VAL A 145 4.41 14.12 -5.42
CA VAL A 145 4.11 13.22 -6.55
C VAL A 145 2.64 13.33 -6.95
N LEU A 146 1.72 13.39 -5.98
CA LEU A 146 0.30 13.60 -6.25
C LEU A 146 0.05 14.98 -6.88
N GLU A 147 0.65 16.03 -6.35
CA GLU A 147 0.48 17.38 -6.89
C GLU A 147 1.01 17.47 -8.32
N ALA A 148 2.19 16.90 -8.61
CA ALA A 148 2.72 16.81 -9.96
C ALA A 148 1.77 16.08 -10.91
N TRP A 149 1.21 14.94 -10.50
CA TRP A 149 0.22 14.21 -11.29
C TRP A 149 -1.06 15.02 -11.52
N ILE A 150 -1.52 15.77 -10.52
CA ILE A 150 -2.68 16.67 -10.66
C ILE A 150 -2.38 17.73 -11.73
N GLN A 151 -1.21 18.37 -11.68
CA GLN A 151 -0.86 19.42 -12.64
C GLN A 151 -0.68 18.87 -14.05
N ASP A 152 0.15 17.85 -14.20
CA ASP A 152 0.57 17.36 -15.51
C ASP A 152 -0.54 16.54 -16.20
N THR A 153 -1.15 15.61 -15.46
CA THR A 153 -2.12 14.67 -16.03
C THR A 153 -3.56 15.12 -15.85
N TRP A 154 -4.00 15.42 -14.62
CA TRP A 154 -5.42 15.74 -14.38
C TRP A 154 -5.84 17.07 -15.03
N ILE A 155 -5.07 18.13 -14.79
CA ILE A 155 -5.32 19.45 -15.36
C ILE A 155 -4.73 19.54 -16.78
N GLY A 156 -3.46 19.17 -16.93
CA GLY A 156 -2.71 19.31 -18.17
C GLY A 156 -3.26 18.44 -19.30
N GLU A 157 -3.28 17.13 -19.14
CA GLU A 157 -3.73 16.19 -20.18
C GLU A 157 -5.24 16.03 -20.23
N PHE A 158 -5.88 15.77 -19.09
CA PHE A 158 -7.31 15.43 -19.03
C PHE A 158 -8.22 16.66 -19.03
N LYS A 159 -7.65 17.87 -18.96
CA LYS A 159 -8.37 19.16 -18.98
C LYS A 159 -9.47 19.25 -17.93
N GLN A 160 -9.23 18.66 -16.76
CA GLN A 160 -10.14 18.71 -15.63
C GLN A 160 -9.77 19.88 -14.69
N GLU A 161 -10.72 20.29 -13.86
CA GLU A 161 -10.48 21.32 -12.84
C GLU A 161 -10.11 20.70 -11.49
N ARG A 162 -9.34 21.44 -10.69
CA ARG A 162 -9.08 21.08 -9.29
C ARG A 162 -10.36 21.28 -8.50
N LYS A 163 -10.67 20.34 -7.59
CA LYS A 163 -11.76 20.58 -6.64
C LYS A 163 -11.40 21.78 -5.76
N PRO A 164 -12.31 22.75 -5.58
CA PRO A 164 -12.04 23.90 -4.73
C PRO A 164 -11.90 23.45 -3.27
N GLU A 165 -11.08 24.16 -2.49
CA GLU A 165 -10.86 23.84 -1.06
C GLU A 165 -12.17 23.77 -0.27
N ALA A 166 -13.11 24.67 -0.56
CA ALA A 166 -14.43 24.68 0.07
C ALA A 166 -15.24 23.39 -0.18
N ALA A 167 -14.99 22.70 -1.30
CA ALA A 167 -15.62 21.40 -1.58
C ALA A 167 -14.92 20.22 -0.88
N ILE A 168 -13.70 20.41 -0.38
CA ILE A 168 -12.89 19.38 0.30
C ILE A 168 -13.03 19.51 1.81
N PHE A 169 -12.89 20.72 2.36
CA PHE A 169 -12.85 20.99 3.79
C PHE A 169 -14.15 21.59 4.34
N GLY A 170 -15.10 21.93 3.48
CA GLY A 170 -16.27 22.74 3.84
C GLY A 170 -15.96 24.23 3.77
N ALA A 171 -16.99 25.06 3.94
CA ALA A 171 -16.89 26.52 4.02
C ALA A 171 -16.40 26.98 5.39
#